data_AF-A0A4U1EXP3-F1
#
_entry.id   AF-A0A4U1EXP3-F1
#
_cell.length_a   1.000
_cell.length_b   1.000
_cell.length_c   1.000
_cell.angle_alpha   90.00
_cell.angle_beta   90.00
_cell.angle_gamma   90.00
#
_symmetry.space_group_name_H-M   'P 1'
#
loop_
_entity.id
_entity.type
_entity.pdbx_description
1 polymer ?
#
loop_
_entity_poly.entity_id
_entity_poly.type
_entity_poly.pdbx_seq_one_letter_code
_entity_poly.pdbx_strand_id
1 'polypeptide(L)'
;MALKLEDPGNGFRHGKVVAFINESMARHEKGSAFYLENISLSWAVVEDKLRAILEDHQVSSEAKEACVWGSLALGVRFAHRQSHLHRYRVEWLYYFAKLHKSVARALVSDMKLLKAQQDVERKEAASLLQLAHARLAEVQKERDLLRWKLLQAESAAKVPGLATASGTGAERAGEEEEEAGATAPTAAASGATGGGGRQKDVEGRTHILPTSSAVHSRSSISDVSLLGAL
;
A
#
# COMPACT_ATOMS: atom_id res chain seq x y z
N MET A 1 -24.79 -40.52 29.06
CA MET A 1 -25.40 -39.35 28.41
C MET A 1 -24.53 -38.92 27.24
N ALA A 2 -25.14 -38.46 26.15
CA ALA A 2 -24.45 -38.14 24.89
C ALA A 2 -23.91 -36.71 24.89
N LEU A 3 -24.70 -35.75 25.39
CA LEU A 3 -24.22 -34.42 25.75
C LEU A 3 -23.64 -34.41 27.17
N LYS A 4 -22.55 -33.67 27.34
CA LYS A 4 -21.92 -33.31 28.63
C LYS A 4 -21.99 -31.79 28.77
N LEU A 5 -22.35 -31.27 29.94
CA LEU A 5 -22.39 -29.82 30.18
C LEU A 5 -20.97 -29.22 30.16
N GLU A 6 -19.99 -30.05 30.49
CA GLU A 6 -18.57 -29.76 30.63
C GLU A 6 -17.82 -29.69 29.30
N ASP A 7 -18.43 -30.13 28.18
CA ASP A 7 -17.85 -29.99 26.83
C ASP A 7 -17.94 -28.52 26.38
N PRO A 8 -16.81 -27.78 26.25
CA PRO A 8 -16.82 -26.38 25.87
C PRO A 8 -17.42 -26.12 24.48
N GLY A 9 -17.49 -27.15 23.63
CA GLY A 9 -18.10 -27.08 22.32
C GLY A 9 -19.62 -27.31 22.29
N ASN A 10 -20.30 -27.58 23.40
CA ASN A 10 -21.73 -27.94 23.38
C ASN A 10 -22.67 -26.76 23.04
N GLY A 11 -22.27 -25.52 23.33
CA GLY A 11 -23.07 -24.29 23.14
C GLY A 11 -24.22 -24.06 24.12
N PHE A 12 -24.51 -24.99 25.04
CA PHE A 12 -25.59 -24.89 26.02
C PHE A 12 -25.10 -24.34 27.37
N ARG A 13 -25.77 -23.30 27.88
CA ARG A 13 -25.39 -22.64 29.15
C ARG A 13 -26.04 -23.23 30.41
N HIS A 14 -27.05 -24.08 30.26
CA HIS A 14 -27.95 -24.47 31.36
C HIS A 14 -28.06 -25.99 31.49
N GLY A 15 -27.58 -26.55 32.61
CA GLY A 15 -27.60 -27.99 32.87
C GLY A 15 -28.98 -28.63 32.77
N LYS A 16 -30.05 -27.92 33.16
CA LYS A 16 -31.44 -28.40 33.00
C LYS A 16 -31.83 -28.64 31.53
N VAL A 17 -31.36 -27.78 30.61
CA VAL A 17 -31.61 -27.93 29.17
C VAL A 17 -30.80 -29.10 28.60
N VAL A 18 -29.54 -29.24 29.01
CA VAL A 18 -28.68 -30.37 28.63
C VAL A 18 -29.24 -31.71 29.13
N ALA A 19 -29.79 -31.74 30.36
CA ALA A 19 -30.46 -32.92 30.91
C ALA A 19 -31.74 -33.27 30.12
N PHE A 20 -32.61 -32.29 29.86
CA PHE A 20 -33.83 -32.49 29.08
C PHE A 20 -33.52 -33.00 27.66
N ILE A 21 -32.58 -32.39 26.94
CA ILE A 21 -32.21 -32.84 25.58
C ILE A 21 -31.57 -34.23 25.62
N ASN A 22 -30.74 -34.56 26.63
CA ASN A 22 -30.24 -35.92 26.83
C ASN A 22 -31.37 -36.93 27.05
N GLU A 23 -32.39 -36.59 27.84
CA GLU A 23 -33.57 -37.43 28.05
C GLU A 23 -34.36 -37.61 26.74
N SER A 24 -34.65 -36.52 26.02
CA SER A 24 -35.39 -36.56 24.75
C SER A 24 -34.66 -37.36 23.66
N MET A 25 -33.33 -37.30 23.60
CA MET A 25 -32.51 -38.17 22.73
C MET A 25 -32.44 -39.62 23.19
N ALA A 26 -32.61 -39.89 24.49
CA ALA A 26 -32.51 -41.23 25.08
C ALA A 26 -33.82 -42.03 25.03
N ARG A 27 -34.94 -41.41 24.61
CA ARG A 27 -36.24 -42.08 24.37
C ARG A 27 -36.15 -43.16 23.30
N HIS A 28 -35.26 -43.00 22.32
CA HIS A 28 -34.98 -44.00 21.30
C HIS A 28 -33.47 -44.12 21.06
N GLU A 29 -32.95 -45.36 21.01
CA GLU A 29 -31.52 -45.67 20.79
C GLU A 29 -30.85 -44.78 19.72
N LYS A 30 -31.46 -44.73 18.53
CA LYS A 30 -31.04 -43.92 17.38
C LYS A 30 -30.78 -42.44 17.68
N GLY A 31 -31.50 -41.79 18.60
CA GLY A 31 -31.29 -40.36 18.88
C GLY A 31 -29.93 -40.09 19.52
N SER A 32 -29.57 -40.90 20.52
CA SER A 32 -28.26 -40.81 21.18
C SER A 32 -27.12 -41.27 20.28
N ALA A 33 -27.33 -42.30 19.45
CA ALA A 33 -26.36 -42.78 18.47
C ALA A 33 -26.10 -41.72 17.37
N PHE A 34 -27.17 -41.15 16.80
CA PHE A 34 -27.11 -40.10 15.79
C PHE A 34 -26.33 -38.88 16.27
N TYR A 35 -26.49 -38.46 17.54
CA TYR A 35 -25.66 -37.37 18.08
C TYR A 35 -24.16 -37.72 18.05
N LEU A 36 -23.80 -38.93 18.48
CA LEU A 36 -22.40 -39.36 18.61
C LEU A 36 -21.73 -39.62 17.26
N GLU A 37 -22.42 -40.27 16.33
CA GLU A 37 -21.92 -40.55 14.96
C GLU A 37 -21.64 -39.28 14.15
N ASN A 38 -22.43 -38.23 14.39
CA ASN A 38 -22.41 -37.01 13.57
C ASN A 38 -21.67 -35.83 14.23
N ILE A 39 -21.12 -36.01 15.44
CA ILE A 39 -20.45 -34.97 16.25
C ILE A 39 -19.23 -34.31 15.58
N SER A 40 -18.66 -34.97 14.58
CA SER A 40 -17.46 -34.57 13.83
C SER A 40 -17.75 -34.14 12.39
N LEU A 41 -19.00 -34.15 11.94
CA LEU A 41 -19.39 -33.81 10.56
C LEU A 41 -19.70 -32.32 10.41
N SER A 42 -19.74 -31.84 9.16
CA SER A 42 -20.21 -30.49 8.85
C SER A 42 -21.74 -30.43 8.97
N TRP A 43 -22.28 -29.25 9.35
CA TRP A 43 -23.73 -29.08 9.56
C TRP A 43 -24.58 -29.55 8.37
N ALA A 44 -24.17 -29.23 7.13
CA ALA A 44 -24.88 -29.66 5.93
C ALA A 44 -25.06 -31.19 5.87
N VAL A 45 -24.01 -31.96 6.15
CA VAL A 45 -24.08 -33.44 6.16
C VAL A 45 -24.96 -33.97 7.30
N VAL A 46 -25.06 -33.25 8.43
CA VAL A 46 -26.00 -33.59 9.51
C VAL A 46 -27.45 -33.29 9.08
N GLU A 47 -27.69 -32.16 8.43
CA GLU A 47 -29.01 -31.74 7.94
C GLU A 47 -29.51 -32.67 6.82
N ASP A 48 -28.65 -33.07 5.89
CA ASP A 48 -28.98 -34.05 4.83
C ASP A 48 -29.28 -35.45 5.39
N LYS A 49 -28.55 -35.89 6.43
CA LYS A 49 -28.86 -37.14 7.14
C LYS A 49 -30.19 -37.05 7.91
N LEU A 50 -30.47 -35.92 8.56
CA LEU A 50 -31.75 -35.70 9.23
C LEU A 50 -32.90 -35.72 8.23
N ARG A 51 -32.75 -35.04 7.08
CA ARG A 51 -33.72 -35.05 5.97
C ARG A 51 -34.07 -36.48 5.58
N ALA A 52 -33.07 -37.32 5.29
CA ALA A 52 -33.30 -38.72 4.92
C ALA A 52 -34.05 -39.51 6.01
N ILE A 53 -33.75 -39.29 7.30
CA ILE A 53 -34.46 -39.92 8.43
C ILE A 53 -35.90 -39.43 8.55
N LEU A 54 -36.18 -38.16 8.24
CA LEU A 54 -37.53 -37.60 8.27
C LEU A 54 -38.38 -38.06 7.08
N GLU A 55 -37.76 -38.22 5.90
CA GLU A 55 -38.41 -38.68 4.67
C GLU A 55 -38.62 -40.21 4.64
N ASP A 56 -37.80 -41.01 5.34
CA ASP A 56 -37.99 -42.46 5.45
C ASP A 56 -39.28 -42.82 6.23
N HIS A 57 -40.18 -43.55 5.58
CA HIS A 57 -41.46 -43.99 6.16
C HIS A 57 -41.32 -45.22 7.09
N GLN A 58 -40.19 -45.92 7.07
CA GLN A 58 -39.89 -47.07 7.95
C GLN A 58 -39.43 -46.63 9.36
N VAL A 59 -39.07 -45.37 9.56
CA VAL A 59 -38.63 -44.84 10.86
C VAL A 59 -39.84 -44.40 11.69
N SER A 60 -39.95 -44.89 12.92
CA SER A 60 -41.00 -44.51 13.87
C SER A 60 -40.94 -43.03 14.27
N SER A 61 -42.07 -42.44 14.67
CA SER A 61 -42.12 -41.02 15.11
C SER A 61 -41.13 -40.75 16.24
N GLU A 62 -41.09 -41.63 17.24
CA GLU A 62 -40.18 -41.50 18.39
C GLU A 62 -38.70 -41.54 17.98
N ALA A 63 -38.33 -42.36 16.98
CA ALA A 63 -36.98 -42.37 16.42
C ALA A 63 -36.68 -41.08 15.63
N LYS A 64 -37.65 -40.55 14.87
CA LYS A 64 -37.52 -39.26 14.17
C LYS A 64 -37.33 -38.12 15.16
N GLU A 65 -38.17 -38.05 16.20
CA GLU A 65 -38.11 -37.06 17.27
C GLU A 65 -36.77 -37.11 18.02
N ALA A 66 -36.30 -38.30 18.41
CA ALA A 66 -35.02 -38.47 19.09
C ALA A 66 -33.83 -38.03 18.19
N CYS A 67 -33.87 -38.30 16.88
CA CYS A 67 -32.89 -37.81 15.91
C CYS A 67 -32.99 -36.28 15.67
N VAL A 68 -34.18 -35.68 15.75
CA VAL A 68 -34.37 -34.22 15.73
C VAL A 68 -33.73 -33.57 16.96
N TRP A 69 -33.88 -34.15 18.15
CA TRP A 69 -33.20 -33.67 19.36
C TRP A 69 -31.67 -33.79 19.26
N GLY A 70 -31.16 -34.88 18.69
CA GLY A 70 -29.74 -35.05 18.36
C GLY A 70 -29.24 -34.00 17.37
N SER A 71 -30.02 -33.72 16.33
CA SER A 71 -29.70 -32.72 15.31
C SER A 71 -29.72 -31.29 15.87
N LEU A 72 -30.69 -30.95 16.73
CA LEU A 72 -30.73 -29.66 17.43
C LEU A 72 -29.48 -29.45 18.27
N ALA A 73 -29.04 -30.48 19.00
CA ALA A 73 -27.83 -30.43 19.79
C ALA A 73 -26.55 -30.24 18.93
N LEU A 74 -26.48 -30.90 17.78
CA LEU A 74 -25.40 -30.70 16.80
C LEU A 74 -25.43 -29.30 16.17
N GLY A 75 -26.62 -28.75 15.91
CA GLY A 75 -26.80 -27.40 15.37
C GLY A 75 -26.35 -26.32 16.35
N VAL A 76 -26.70 -26.45 17.63
CA VAL A 76 -26.23 -25.55 18.70
C VAL A 76 -24.71 -25.65 18.87
N ARG A 77 -24.14 -26.85 18.85
CA ARG A 77 -22.68 -27.09 18.83
C ARG A 77 -21.99 -26.41 17.65
N PHE A 78 -22.55 -26.56 16.44
CA PHE A 78 -21.99 -25.95 15.22
C PHE A 78 -22.07 -24.43 15.25
N ALA A 79 -23.25 -23.87 15.55
CA ALA A 79 -23.46 -22.42 15.66
C ALA A 79 -22.56 -21.79 16.74
N HIS A 80 -22.38 -22.45 17.89
CA HIS A 80 -21.48 -21.98 18.93
C HIS A 80 -20.02 -21.94 18.47
N ARG A 81 -19.50 -23.04 17.91
CA ARG A 81 -18.15 -23.13 17.33
C ARG A 81 -17.93 -22.06 16.25
N GLN A 82 -18.90 -21.90 15.35
CA GLN A 82 -18.83 -20.92 14.27
C GLN A 82 -18.83 -19.47 14.80
N SER A 83 -19.61 -19.16 15.84
CA SER A 83 -19.59 -17.84 16.48
C SER A 83 -18.23 -17.51 17.11
N HIS A 84 -17.57 -18.50 17.71
CA HIS A 84 -16.25 -18.34 18.32
C HIS A 84 -15.16 -18.10 17.26
N LEU A 85 -15.16 -18.91 16.19
CA LEU A 85 -14.24 -18.76 15.06
C LEU A 85 -14.45 -17.42 14.34
N HIS A 86 -15.70 -17.00 14.14
CA HIS A 86 -16.00 -15.72 13.50
C HIS A 86 -15.52 -14.53 14.35
N ARG A 87 -15.73 -14.57 15.67
CA ARG A 87 -15.23 -13.53 16.59
C ARG A 87 -13.70 -13.39 16.51
N TYR A 88 -12.97 -14.50 16.61
CA TYR A 88 -11.51 -14.49 16.48
C TYR A 88 -11.05 -13.95 15.11
N ARG A 89 -11.72 -14.34 14.02
CA ARG A 89 -11.41 -13.84 12.67
C ARG A 89 -11.64 -12.33 12.53
N VAL A 90 -12.72 -11.78 13.09
CA VAL A 90 -12.99 -10.33 13.08
C VAL A 90 -11.95 -9.56 13.89
N GLU A 91 -11.57 -10.08 15.06
CA GLU A 91 -10.55 -9.50 15.92
C GLU A 91 -9.16 -9.51 15.25
N TRP A 92 -8.75 -10.64 14.67
CA TRP A 92 -7.52 -10.76 13.89
C TRP A 92 -7.47 -9.80 12.70
N LEU A 93 -8.57 -9.70 11.93
CA LEU A 93 -8.69 -8.77 10.81
C LEU A 93 -8.57 -7.30 11.25
N TYR A 94 -9.15 -6.94 12.41
CA TYR A 94 -9.00 -5.60 12.98
C TYR A 94 -7.55 -5.28 13.33
N TYR A 95 -6.83 -6.18 14.01
CA TYR A 95 -5.41 -5.98 14.34
C TYR A 95 -4.53 -5.92 13.09
N PHE A 96 -4.75 -6.80 12.11
CA PHE A 96 -4.03 -6.80 10.83
C PHE A 96 -4.23 -5.48 10.06
N ALA A 97 -5.49 -5.04 9.91
CA ALA A 97 -5.81 -3.78 9.23
C ALA A 97 -5.25 -2.56 9.97
N LYS A 98 -5.23 -2.58 11.31
CA LYS A 98 -4.62 -1.53 12.14
C LYS A 98 -3.11 -1.45 11.91
N LEU A 99 -2.41 -2.60 11.90
CA LEU A 99 -0.97 -2.67 11.64
C LEU A 99 -0.62 -2.18 10.22
N HIS A 100 -1.33 -2.68 9.20
CA HIS A 100 -1.13 -2.25 7.81
C HIS A 100 -1.37 -0.74 7.64
N LYS A 101 -2.38 -0.18 8.32
CA LYS A 101 -2.67 1.26 8.33
C LYS A 101 -1.56 2.09 9.01
N SER A 102 -0.88 1.57 10.03
CA SER A 102 0.32 2.23 10.58
C SER A 102 1.54 2.15 9.65
N VAL A 103 1.82 0.99 9.05
CA VAL A 103 2.95 0.82 8.10
C VAL A 103 2.78 1.72 6.88
N ALA A 104 1.57 1.78 6.28
CA ALA A 104 1.29 2.67 5.16
C ALA A 104 1.44 4.16 5.52
N ARG A 105 1.16 4.55 6.78
CA ARG A 105 1.36 5.93 7.25
C ARG A 105 2.84 6.27 7.46
N ALA A 106 3.64 5.33 7.96
CA ALA A 106 5.09 5.48 8.06
C ALA A 106 5.69 5.68 6.66
N LEU A 107 5.42 4.75 5.73
CA LEU A 107 5.89 4.83 4.34
C LEU A 107 5.51 6.15 3.64
N VAL A 108 4.27 6.63 3.80
CA VAL A 108 3.83 7.93 3.26
C VAL A 108 4.53 9.13 3.90
N SER A 109 5.07 8.98 5.11
CA SER A 109 5.89 10.00 5.78
C SER A 109 7.34 9.93 5.31
N ASP A 110 7.90 8.73 5.20
CA ASP A 110 9.27 8.48 4.71
C ASP A 110 9.44 8.96 3.25
N MET A 111 8.46 8.66 2.37
CA MET A 111 8.45 9.14 0.99
C MET A 111 8.36 10.67 0.89
N LYS A 112 7.74 11.36 1.85
CA LYS A 112 7.73 12.83 1.91
C LYS A 112 9.08 13.38 2.38
N LEU A 113 9.71 12.74 3.37
CA LEU A 113 11.03 13.11 3.86
C LEU A 113 12.08 12.97 2.76
N LEU A 114 12.13 11.80 2.10
CA LEU A 114 13.02 11.54 0.97
C LEU A 114 12.81 12.53 -0.19
N LYS A 115 11.56 12.89 -0.49
CA LYS A 115 11.28 13.90 -1.52
C LYS A 115 11.76 15.29 -1.11
N ALA A 116 11.54 15.70 0.14
CA ALA A 116 12.01 16.98 0.67
C ALA A 116 13.55 17.07 0.66
N GLN A 117 14.24 16.00 1.05
CA GLN A 117 15.70 15.89 0.95
C GLN A 117 16.17 16.02 -0.51
N GLN A 118 15.60 15.24 -1.42
CA GLN A 118 15.96 15.27 -2.84
C GLN A 118 15.72 16.66 -3.49
N ASP A 119 14.69 17.39 -3.03
CA ASP A 119 14.40 18.76 -3.48
C ASP A 119 15.27 19.83 -2.78
N VAL A 120 16.09 19.47 -1.79
CA VAL A 120 17.20 20.30 -1.27
C VAL A 120 18.46 20.00 -2.07
N GLU A 121 18.85 18.72 -2.20
CA GLU A 121 20.02 18.26 -2.97
C GLU A 121 20.00 18.80 -4.41
N ARG A 122 18.83 18.81 -5.07
CA ARG A 122 18.65 19.44 -6.40
C ARG A 122 18.97 20.94 -6.43
N LYS A 123 18.60 21.68 -5.39
CA LYS A 123 18.83 23.15 -5.32
C LYS A 123 20.28 23.47 -5.04
N GLU A 124 20.94 22.67 -4.21
CA GLU A 124 22.37 22.76 -3.94
C GLU A 124 23.20 22.40 -5.17
N ALA A 125 22.85 21.32 -5.89
CA ALA A 125 23.46 20.99 -7.17
C ALA A 125 23.27 22.11 -8.21
N ALA A 126 22.07 22.71 -8.28
CA ALA A 126 21.79 23.83 -9.18
C ALA A 126 22.57 25.11 -8.84
N SER A 127 22.72 25.46 -7.56
CA SER A 127 23.47 26.66 -7.15
C SER A 127 24.99 26.48 -7.32
N LEU A 128 25.52 25.27 -7.05
CA LEU A 128 26.90 24.91 -7.38
C LEU A 128 27.16 24.97 -8.90
N LEU A 129 26.21 24.49 -9.71
CA LEU A 129 26.30 24.58 -11.17
C LEU A 129 26.32 26.03 -11.66
N GLN A 130 25.46 26.90 -11.11
CA GLN A 130 25.44 28.34 -11.41
C GLN A 130 26.75 29.02 -11.02
N LEU A 131 27.29 28.72 -9.84
CA LEU A 131 28.59 29.24 -9.37
C LEU A 131 29.74 28.79 -10.28
N ALA A 132 29.72 27.55 -10.76
CA ALA A 132 30.70 27.03 -11.71
C ALA A 132 30.63 27.74 -13.07
N HIS A 133 29.41 28.00 -13.59
CA HIS A 133 29.23 28.76 -14.83
C HIS A 133 29.72 30.21 -14.70
N ALA A 134 29.43 30.88 -13.58
CA ALA A 134 29.92 32.23 -13.31
C ALA A 134 31.45 32.29 -13.29
N ARG A 135 32.11 31.36 -12.57
CA ARG A 135 33.58 31.25 -12.54
C ARG A 135 34.17 30.99 -13.93
N LEU A 136 33.54 30.10 -14.72
CA LEU A 136 33.97 29.81 -16.08
C LEU A 136 33.86 31.05 -16.99
N ALA A 137 32.80 31.85 -16.84
CA ALA A 137 32.62 33.09 -17.60
C ALA A 137 33.71 34.14 -17.27
N GLU A 138 34.10 34.30 -16.00
CA GLU A 138 35.21 35.21 -15.65
C GLU A 138 36.55 34.73 -16.21
N VAL A 139 36.88 33.43 -16.07
CA VAL A 139 38.12 32.85 -16.64
C VAL A 139 38.15 32.97 -18.19
N GLN A 140 37.00 32.91 -18.86
CA GLN A 140 36.90 33.18 -20.29
C GLN A 140 37.22 34.65 -20.63
N LYS A 141 36.72 35.63 -19.86
CA LYS A 141 37.07 37.05 -20.04
C LYS A 141 38.56 37.30 -19.79
N GLU A 142 39.13 36.72 -18.74
CA GLU A 142 40.56 36.83 -18.42
C GLU A 142 41.42 36.29 -19.57
N ARG A 143 41.10 35.09 -20.06
CA ARG A 143 41.73 34.46 -21.24
C ARG A 143 41.67 35.37 -22.46
N ASP A 144 40.52 35.94 -22.76
CA ASP A 144 40.35 36.74 -23.99
C ASP A 144 40.98 38.14 -23.88
N LEU A 145 41.01 38.72 -22.68
CA LEU A 145 41.83 39.91 -22.37
C LEU A 145 43.33 39.64 -22.55
N LEU A 146 43.83 38.47 -22.11
CA LEU A 146 45.23 38.08 -22.29
C LEU A 146 45.56 37.84 -23.78
N ARG A 147 44.66 37.19 -24.53
CA ARG A 147 44.79 37.03 -25.99
C ARG A 147 44.85 38.38 -26.72
N TRP A 148 43.98 39.32 -26.36
CA TRP A 148 43.99 40.66 -26.94
C TRP A 148 45.31 41.40 -26.67
N LYS A 149 45.83 41.33 -25.42
CA LYS A 149 47.14 41.90 -25.07
C LYS A 149 48.30 41.26 -25.87
N LEU A 150 48.26 39.96 -26.10
CA LEU A 150 49.29 39.25 -26.87
C LEU A 150 49.31 39.74 -28.33
N LEU A 151 48.15 39.81 -28.99
CA LEU A 151 48.02 40.34 -30.35
C LEU A 151 48.48 41.80 -30.47
N GLN A 152 48.26 42.62 -29.44
CA GLN A 152 48.78 43.99 -29.38
C GLN A 152 50.32 44.03 -29.27
N ALA A 153 50.92 43.12 -28.49
CA ALA A 153 52.38 43.02 -28.39
C ALA A 153 53.02 42.50 -29.69
N GLU A 154 52.44 41.49 -30.33
CA GLU A 154 52.91 40.93 -31.61
C GLU A 154 52.84 41.96 -32.75
N SER A 155 51.77 42.76 -32.81
CA SER A 155 51.64 43.83 -33.81
C SER A 155 52.58 45.02 -33.53
N ALA A 156 52.79 45.39 -32.26
CA ALA A 156 53.79 46.40 -31.90
C ALA A 156 55.23 45.96 -32.24
N ALA A 157 55.54 44.66 -32.13
CA ALA A 157 56.83 44.09 -32.53
C ALA A 157 57.02 43.94 -34.06
N LYS A 158 55.98 44.21 -34.87
CA LYS A 158 55.99 44.01 -36.34
C LYS A 158 56.47 45.23 -37.14
N VAL A 159 56.91 46.30 -36.47
CA VAL A 159 57.37 47.57 -37.05
C VAL A 159 58.84 47.77 -36.62
N PRO A 160 59.82 47.91 -37.55
CA PRO A 160 59.73 48.89 -38.63
C PRO A 160 60.15 48.45 -40.06
N GLY A 161 59.46 49.02 -41.04
CA GLY A 161 60.06 49.67 -42.22
C GLY A 161 60.82 48.84 -43.27
N LEU A 162 60.18 48.66 -44.42
CA LEU A 162 60.84 48.81 -45.73
C LEU A 162 59.86 49.42 -46.76
N ALA A 163 60.37 50.14 -47.75
CA ALA A 163 59.57 50.79 -48.78
C ALA A 163 60.29 50.78 -50.14
N THR A 164 59.52 51.02 -51.21
CA THR A 164 59.92 51.11 -52.64
C THR A 164 60.24 49.76 -53.32
N ALA A 165 59.85 49.52 -54.58
CA ALA A 165 58.83 50.17 -55.41
C ALA A 165 58.45 49.35 -56.66
N SER A 166 57.32 49.73 -57.27
CA SER A 166 56.99 49.61 -58.71
C SER A 166 56.56 48.26 -59.30
N GLY A 167 55.49 48.31 -60.12
CA GLY A 167 55.45 47.55 -61.38
C GLY A 167 54.20 46.73 -61.68
N THR A 168 53.25 47.33 -62.42
CA THR A 168 52.40 46.71 -63.48
C THR A 168 51.81 45.30 -63.32
N GLY A 169 50.48 45.18 -63.46
CA GLY A 169 49.80 43.91 -63.75
C GLY A 169 48.29 44.04 -63.61
N ALA A 170 47.54 43.92 -64.71
CA ALA A 170 46.08 43.96 -64.72
C ALA A 170 45.49 42.62 -65.23
N GLU A 171 44.17 42.49 -65.11
CA GLU A 171 43.30 41.59 -65.92
C GLU A 171 43.25 40.08 -65.58
N ARG A 172 42.36 39.74 -64.63
CA ARG A 172 41.37 38.62 -64.65
C ARG A 172 40.52 38.69 -63.37
N ALA A 173 39.17 38.63 -63.33
CA ALA A 173 38.10 38.25 -64.26
C ALA A 173 37.86 36.74 -64.46
N GLY A 174 36.61 36.31 -64.19
CA GLY A 174 36.09 34.94 -64.26
C GLY A 174 36.29 34.07 -63.00
N GLU A 175 35.39 33.19 -62.53
CA GLU A 175 33.91 33.15 -62.37
C GLU A 175 33.51 31.72 -61.90
N GLU A 176 32.49 31.60 -61.02
CA GLU A 176 31.56 30.43 -60.81
C GLU A 176 32.15 29.04 -60.41
N GLU A 177 31.46 28.02 -59.85
CA GLU A 177 30.09 27.75 -59.28
C GLU A 177 30.30 26.83 -58.01
N GLU A 178 29.40 26.11 -57.30
CA GLU A 178 27.95 25.74 -57.30
C GLU A 178 27.20 26.54 -56.16
N GLU A 179 26.02 26.26 -55.54
CA GLU A 179 25.09 25.13 -55.34
C GLU A 179 25.63 23.93 -54.48
N ALA A 180 24.86 23.03 -53.83
CA ALA A 180 23.41 22.95 -53.59
C ALA A 180 23.04 22.31 -52.21
N GLY A 181 21.76 22.37 -51.82
CA GLY A 181 21.11 21.53 -50.77
C GLY A 181 20.46 22.33 -49.62
N ALA A 182 19.13 22.41 -49.47
CA ALA A 182 18.14 21.36 -49.17
C ALA A 182 18.35 20.72 -47.77
N THR A 183 17.35 20.59 -46.87
CA THR A 183 15.91 20.90 -46.95
C THR A 183 15.31 21.11 -45.54
N ALA A 184 14.20 21.84 -45.40
CA ALA A 184 13.36 21.81 -44.19
C ALA A 184 12.54 20.50 -44.14
N PRO A 185 11.92 20.09 -43.00
CA PRO A 185 10.59 20.66 -42.66
C PRO A 185 10.16 20.63 -41.16
N THR A 186 9.04 21.33 -40.87
CA THR A 186 8.00 21.00 -39.84
C THR A 186 8.35 21.00 -38.32
N ALA A 187 7.43 21.28 -37.37
CA ALA A 187 6.06 21.84 -37.48
C ALA A 187 5.52 22.39 -36.13
N ALA A 188 4.50 23.24 -36.26
CA ALA A 188 3.33 23.40 -35.38
C ALA A 188 3.53 23.66 -33.87
N ALA A 189 3.33 24.93 -33.48
CA ALA A 189 2.70 25.25 -32.20
C ALA A 189 1.17 25.33 -32.35
N SER A 190 0.44 24.64 -31.49
CA SER A 190 -1.02 24.73 -31.27
C SER A 190 -1.34 24.01 -29.95
N GLY A 191 -2.30 24.39 -29.11
CA GLY A 191 -3.23 25.53 -29.16
C GLY A 191 -3.88 25.73 -27.77
N ALA A 192 -4.71 26.77 -27.62
CA ALA A 192 -5.29 27.13 -26.32
C ALA A 192 -6.27 26.10 -25.74
N THR A 193 -6.56 26.17 -24.42
CA THR A 193 -7.89 26.58 -23.90
C THR A 193 -8.04 26.45 -22.36
N GLY A 194 -8.54 27.53 -21.73
CA GLY A 194 -9.53 27.46 -20.64
C GLY A 194 -9.05 27.27 -19.19
N GLY A 195 -9.94 27.58 -18.22
CA GLY A 195 -9.84 27.05 -16.84
C GLY A 195 -9.88 28.01 -15.65
N GLY A 196 -10.26 29.30 -15.79
CA GLY A 196 -10.42 30.18 -14.62
C GLY A 196 -11.58 29.75 -13.70
N GLY A 197 -11.28 29.39 -12.44
CA GLY A 197 -12.26 28.83 -11.50
C GLY A 197 -12.11 29.33 -10.06
N ARG A 198 -13.15 29.99 -9.54
CA ARG A 198 -13.20 30.62 -8.19
C ARG A 198 -12.91 29.67 -7.01
N GLN A 199 -12.02 30.13 -6.14
CA GLN A 199 -12.25 30.44 -4.71
C GLN A 199 -13.36 29.67 -3.97
N LYS A 200 -13.00 29.08 -2.82
CA LYS A 200 -13.93 28.67 -1.76
C LYS A 200 -13.36 29.02 -0.39
N ASP A 201 -13.88 30.09 0.20
CA ASP A 201 -13.75 30.38 1.62
C ASP A 201 -14.99 29.82 2.35
N VAL A 202 -14.79 29.01 3.38
CA VAL A 202 -15.82 28.67 4.37
C VAL A 202 -15.17 28.56 5.74
N GLU A 203 -15.51 29.53 6.60
CA GLU A 203 -15.68 29.47 8.05
C GLU A 203 -15.11 28.28 8.83
N GLY A 204 -14.23 28.58 9.79
CA GLY A 204 -13.79 27.61 10.80
C GLY A 204 -14.83 27.38 11.90
N ARG A 205 -14.63 26.34 12.72
CA ARG A 205 -15.36 26.18 13.99
C ARG A 205 -14.44 25.67 15.10
N THR A 206 -14.15 26.54 16.04
CA THR A 206 -13.45 26.23 17.29
C THR A 206 -14.36 25.43 18.23
N HIS A 207 -13.87 24.30 18.75
CA HIS A 207 -14.43 23.65 19.95
C HIS A 207 -13.33 22.89 20.72
N ILE A 208 -12.72 23.62 21.67
CA ILE A 208 -12.47 23.24 23.06
C ILE A 208 -12.00 21.80 23.35
N LEU A 209 -10.79 21.66 23.88
CA LEU A 209 -10.34 20.43 24.55
C LEU A 209 -11.08 20.22 25.89
N PRO A 210 -11.45 18.98 26.24
CA PRO A 210 -11.52 18.53 27.61
C PRO A 210 -10.18 17.90 28.02
N THR A 211 -9.45 18.54 28.94
CA THR A 211 -8.35 17.89 29.67
C THR A 211 -8.88 16.83 30.61
N SER A 212 -8.34 15.61 30.56
CA SER A 212 -8.47 14.62 31.63
C SER A 212 -7.20 13.76 31.73
N SER A 213 -7.03 13.07 32.85
CA SER A 213 -5.72 12.69 33.41
C SER A 213 -5.45 11.19 33.51
N ALA A 214 -4.16 10.84 33.58
CA ALA A 214 -3.59 9.55 33.99
C ALA A 214 -3.96 8.34 33.08
N VAL A 215 -3.25 7.20 33.07
CA VAL A 215 -2.30 6.61 34.03
C VAL A 215 -1.08 6.04 33.29
N HIS A 216 0.14 6.26 33.81
CA HIS A 216 1.36 5.60 33.32
C HIS A 216 1.62 4.28 34.07
N SER A 217 0.90 3.21 33.73
CA SER A 217 1.22 1.87 34.22
C SER A 217 2.34 1.25 33.37
N ARG A 218 3.59 1.41 33.80
CA ARG A 218 4.70 0.59 33.30
C ARG A 218 4.50 -0.85 33.79
N SER A 219 4.29 -1.78 32.88
CA SER A 219 4.50 -3.21 33.11
C SER A 219 5.38 -3.75 31.99
N SER A 220 6.60 -4.14 32.34
CA SER A 220 7.52 -4.77 31.40
C SER A 220 7.12 -6.24 31.26
N ILE A 221 6.73 -6.65 30.05
CA ILE A 221 6.55 -8.07 29.74
C ILE A 221 7.94 -8.65 29.47
N SER A 222 8.31 -9.66 30.25
CA SER A 222 9.56 -10.40 30.12
C SER A 222 9.63 -11.22 28.82
N ASP A 223 10.85 -11.62 28.45
CA ASP A 223 11.16 -12.27 27.18
C ASP A 223 10.34 -13.55 26.89
N VAL A 224 9.85 -13.64 25.65
CA VAL A 224 9.37 -14.89 25.06
C VAL A 224 10.47 -15.43 24.15
N SER A 225 11.18 -16.46 24.59
CA SER A 225 12.13 -17.22 23.75
C SER A 225 12.44 -18.60 24.34
N LEU A 226 11.58 -19.60 24.06
CA LEU A 226 12.04 -20.95 23.73
C LEU A 226 10.89 -21.81 23.16
N LEU A 227 11.27 -22.83 22.39
CA LEU A 227 10.50 -24.01 21.97
C LEU A 227 9.27 -23.74 21.06
N GLY A 228 9.14 -24.41 19.91
CA GLY A 228 10.09 -25.34 19.29
C GLY A 228 9.60 -25.85 17.94
N ALA A 229 10.53 -26.24 17.08
CA ALA A 229 10.23 -26.97 15.86
C ALA A 229 10.58 -28.45 16.05
N LEU A 230 9.60 -29.33 15.86
CA LEU A 230 9.68 -30.73 15.42
C LEU A 230 8.26 -31.27 15.24
#